data_AF-A0A9P5XTU9-F1
#
_entry.id   AF-A0A9P5XTU9-F1
#
_cell.length_a   1.000
_cell.length_b   1.000
_cell.length_c   1.000
_cell.angle_alpha   90.00
_cell.angle_beta   90.00
_cell.angle_gamma   90.00
#
_symmetry.space_group_name_H-M   'P 1'
#
loop_
_entity.id
_entity.type
_entity.pdbx_description
1 polymer ?
#
loop_
_entity_poly.entity_id
_entity_poly.type
_entity_poly.pdbx_seq_one_letter_code
_entity_poly.pdbx_strand_id
1 'polypeptide(L)'
;MQTEESPHTSLTALQAHLHVLSDLYYRIPALRHIPPVLLKPSPISPTLREEFHKLRDVGDIIRSHPIQEALRVARDSLNLDSSQLNSNPRRENRKRRRLPSPDSPQPYVGIQRRSTSLFPPLEDDHDPLTKEALAEYVCQWNQDHKIAKTHLWRRTRDQEDGQLTTLRFIIPDVLMVYVTLALSTANAALVVETVTAFAPREKKFPHSQSDYIVYQTLSQQLARMVQSYPSVSVQSMLGVLCAYKGLFVDRCTVCERVLSTEGHIPPVVRIWREGQWWARHVGC
;
A
#
# COMPACT_ATOMS: atom_id res chain seq x y z
N MET A 1 13.59 -9.84 -63.26
CA MET A 1 13.26 -8.47 -63.69
C MET A 1 13.22 -7.60 -62.45
N GLN A 2 14.27 -6.81 -62.21
CA GLN A 2 14.30 -5.82 -61.14
C GLN A 2 13.69 -4.54 -61.72
N THR A 3 12.52 -4.16 -61.22
CA THR A 3 11.93 -2.84 -61.48
C THR A 3 12.76 -1.81 -60.76
N GLU A 4 13.54 -1.02 -61.51
CA GLU A 4 14.21 0.19 -60.99
C GLU A 4 13.11 1.20 -60.59
N GLU A 5 12.79 1.25 -59.31
CA GLU A 5 11.95 2.31 -58.74
C GLU A 5 12.69 3.64 -58.87
N SER A 6 12.08 4.59 -59.59
CA SER A 6 12.64 5.92 -59.81
C SER A 6 12.89 6.65 -58.47
N PRO A 7 14.03 7.33 -58.27
CA PRO A 7 14.37 7.98 -57.00
C PRO A 7 13.41 9.10 -56.58
N HIS A 8 12.56 9.58 -57.49
CA HIS A 8 11.57 10.61 -57.22
C HIS A 8 10.32 10.08 -56.51
N THR A 9 9.95 8.80 -56.70
CA THR A 9 8.77 8.20 -56.06
C THR A 9 9.04 7.80 -54.61
N SER A 10 10.29 7.44 -54.29
CA SER A 10 10.68 7.13 -52.91
C SER A 10 10.73 8.38 -52.02
N LEU A 11 11.15 9.53 -52.57
CA LEU A 11 11.21 10.80 -51.85
C LEU A 11 9.81 11.31 -51.50
N THR A 12 8.87 11.27 -52.44
CA THR A 12 7.48 11.72 -52.20
C THR A 12 6.76 10.82 -51.19
N ALA A 13 6.98 9.51 -51.25
CA ALA A 13 6.46 8.57 -50.25
C ALA A 13 7.01 8.86 -48.85
N LEU A 14 8.31 9.16 -48.73
CA LEU A 14 8.94 9.49 -47.46
C LEU A 14 8.41 10.81 -46.88
N GLN A 15 8.20 11.83 -47.71
CA GLN A 15 7.57 13.08 -47.28
C GLN A 15 6.15 12.87 -46.77
N ALA A 16 5.36 12.01 -47.43
CA ALA A 16 4.03 11.66 -46.99
C ALA A 16 4.06 10.95 -45.62
N HIS A 17 4.98 10.00 -45.42
CA HIS A 17 5.16 9.34 -44.12
C HIS A 17 5.57 10.31 -43.02
N LEU A 18 6.50 11.24 -43.29
CA LEU A 18 6.90 12.25 -42.32
C LEU A 18 5.74 13.17 -41.91
N HIS A 19 4.92 13.58 -42.87
CA HIS A 19 3.73 14.39 -42.58
C HIS A 19 2.78 13.64 -41.65
N VAL A 20 2.44 12.39 -41.98
CA VAL A 20 1.55 11.54 -41.18
C VAL A 20 2.07 11.34 -39.75
N LEU A 21 3.37 11.08 -39.59
CA LEU A 21 3.98 10.92 -38.26
C LEU A 21 4.04 12.24 -37.48
N SER A 22 4.25 13.37 -38.16
CA SER A 22 4.24 14.69 -37.52
C SER A 22 2.85 15.08 -37.02
N ASP A 23 1.81 14.81 -37.80
CA ASP A 23 0.42 15.05 -37.40
C ASP A 23 0.05 14.19 -36.18
N LEU A 24 0.47 12.92 -36.17
CA LEU A 24 0.32 12.04 -35.03
C LEU A 24 0.99 12.62 -33.78
N TYR A 25 2.23 13.10 -33.92
CA TYR A 25 3.01 13.69 -32.83
C TYR A 25 2.30 14.88 -32.19
N TYR A 26 1.65 15.75 -32.97
CA TYR A 26 0.88 16.87 -32.44
C TYR A 26 -0.42 16.46 -31.75
N ARG A 27 -1.00 15.31 -32.11
CA ARG A 27 -2.26 14.81 -31.51
C ARG A 27 -2.06 14.06 -30.19
N ILE A 28 -0.92 13.41 -29.98
CA ILE A 28 -0.63 12.64 -28.76
C ILE A 28 -0.68 13.47 -27.45
N PRO A 29 -0.17 14.73 -27.40
CA PRO A 29 -0.27 15.56 -26.20
C PRO A 29 -1.71 15.79 -25.72
N ALA A 30 -2.68 15.83 -26.64
CA ALA A 30 -4.09 15.98 -26.28
C ALA A 30 -4.62 14.81 -25.44
N LEU A 31 -4.02 13.61 -25.57
CA LEU A 31 -4.38 12.44 -24.76
C LEU A 31 -3.83 12.49 -23.33
N ARG A 32 -2.81 13.31 -23.06
CA ARG A 32 -2.22 13.43 -21.71
C ARG A 32 -3.07 14.26 -20.76
N HIS A 33 -4.04 15.01 -21.28
CA HIS A 33 -4.97 15.81 -20.50
C HIS A 33 -6.22 15.05 -20.05
N ILE A 34 -6.28 13.74 -20.32
CA ILE A 34 -7.44 12.92 -19.99
C ILE A 34 -7.49 12.69 -18.47
N PRO A 35 -8.60 13.05 -17.80
CA PRO A 35 -8.73 12.89 -16.37
C PRO A 35 -8.54 11.42 -15.95
N PRO A 36 -7.75 11.13 -14.89
CA PRO A 36 -7.53 9.76 -14.40
C PRO A 36 -8.81 9.08 -13.88
N VAL A 37 -9.89 9.85 -13.73
CA VAL A 37 -11.22 9.37 -13.38
C VAL A 37 -11.77 8.41 -14.44
N LEU A 38 -11.38 8.56 -15.71
CA LEU A 38 -11.79 7.68 -16.82
C LEU A 38 -11.20 6.26 -16.76
N LEU A 39 -10.16 6.05 -15.95
CA LEU A 39 -9.54 4.74 -15.77
C LEU A 39 -10.21 3.92 -14.66
N LYS A 40 -11.23 4.47 -13.98
CA LYS A 40 -11.97 3.79 -12.90
C LYS A 40 -13.37 3.38 -13.38
N PRO A 41 -13.85 2.16 -13.08
CA PRO A 41 -15.20 1.74 -13.42
C PRO A 41 -16.22 2.46 -12.52
N SER A 42 -16.72 3.60 -12.99
CA SER A 42 -17.73 4.43 -12.32
C SER A 42 -18.95 4.60 -13.24
N PRO A 43 -20.18 4.76 -12.72
CA PRO A 43 -21.35 5.07 -13.54
C PRO A 43 -21.08 6.31 -14.42
N ILE A 44 -21.20 6.10 -15.73
CA ILE A 44 -20.72 6.99 -16.79
C ILE A 44 -21.62 8.23 -16.83
N SER A 45 -21.08 9.40 -16.47
CA SER A 45 -21.75 10.67 -16.73
C SER A 45 -21.72 10.98 -18.23
N PRO A 46 -22.73 11.69 -18.78
CA PRO A 46 -22.82 11.98 -20.21
C PRO A 46 -21.62 12.75 -20.78
N THR A 47 -20.94 13.55 -19.95
CA THR A 47 -19.73 14.30 -20.34
C THR A 47 -18.52 13.40 -20.60
N LEU A 48 -18.40 12.27 -19.91
CA LEU A 48 -17.30 11.32 -20.11
C LEU A 48 -17.41 10.56 -21.44
N ARG A 49 -18.63 10.43 -21.98
CA ARG A 49 -18.86 9.73 -23.26
C ARG A 49 -18.15 10.43 -24.42
N GLU A 50 -18.11 11.76 -24.44
CA GLU A 50 -17.39 12.54 -25.46
C GLU A 50 -15.88 12.34 -25.40
N GLU A 51 -15.31 12.28 -24.19
CA GLU A 51 -13.87 12.01 -24.00
C GLU A 51 -13.51 10.59 -24.44
N PHE A 52 -14.37 9.60 -24.16
CA PHE A 52 -14.21 8.23 -24.67
C PHE A 52 -14.26 8.15 -26.20
N HIS A 53 -15.13 8.93 -26.85
CA HIS A 53 -15.18 8.99 -28.30
C HIS A 53 -13.88 9.55 -28.88
N LYS A 54 -13.36 10.66 -28.33
CA LYS A 54 -12.07 11.23 -28.74
C LYS A 54 -10.92 10.23 -28.59
N LEU A 55 -10.91 9.48 -27.47
CA LEU A 55 -9.94 8.41 -27.24
C LEU A 55 -10.02 7.31 -28.29
N ARG A 56 -11.24 6.85 -28.60
CA ARG A 56 -11.48 5.84 -29.62
C ARG A 56 -11.02 6.31 -30.99
N ASP A 57 -11.37 7.53 -31.37
CA ASP A 57 -11.02 8.09 -32.67
C ASP A 57 -9.50 8.19 -32.85
N VAL A 58 -8.76 8.61 -31.80
CA VAL A 58 -7.29 8.59 -31.82
C VAL A 58 -6.74 7.17 -31.89
N GLY A 59 -7.35 6.21 -31.19
CA GLY A 59 -7.01 4.80 -31.29
C GLY A 59 -7.20 4.25 -32.70
N ASP A 60 -8.29 4.61 -33.38
CA ASP A 60 -8.59 4.20 -34.74
C ASP A 60 -7.64 4.85 -35.75
N ILE A 61 -7.26 6.12 -35.53
CA ILE A 61 -6.21 6.80 -36.30
C ILE A 61 -4.88 6.06 -36.14
N ILE A 62 -4.45 5.74 -34.92
CA ILE A 62 -3.20 5.00 -34.69
C ILE A 62 -3.24 3.64 -35.40
N ARG A 63 -4.36 2.92 -35.35
CA ARG A 63 -4.53 1.62 -36.01
C ARG A 63 -4.70 1.70 -37.52
N SER A 64 -4.86 2.90 -38.09
CA SER A 64 -5.04 3.08 -39.53
C SER A 64 -3.80 2.61 -40.30
N HIS A 65 -4.04 2.02 -41.46
CA HIS A 65 -3.00 1.52 -42.36
C HIS A 65 -1.88 2.53 -42.65
N PRO A 66 -2.15 3.80 -43.03
CA PRO A 66 -1.07 4.73 -43.39
C PRO A 66 -0.13 5.04 -42.23
N ILE A 67 -0.64 5.09 -40.99
CA ILE A 67 0.19 5.32 -39.80
C ILE A 67 1.00 4.08 -39.46
N GLN A 68 0.37 2.89 -39.47
CA GLN A 68 1.07 1.64 -39.20
C GLN A 68 2.17 1.36 -40.23
N GLU A 69 1.92 1.68 -41.51
CA GLU A 69 2.90 1.57 -42.58
C GLU A 69 4.04 2.57 -42.40
N ALA A 70 3.75 3.85 -42.14
CA ALA A 70 4.77 4.86 -41.87
C ALA A 70 5.63 4.49 -40.64
N LEU A 71 5.02 3.94 -39.59
CA LEU A 71 5.73 3.47 -38.39
C LEU A 71 6.60 2.24 -38.67
N ARG A 72 6.12 1.29 -39.49
CA ARG A 72 6.90 0.13 -39.91
C ARG A 72 8.12 0.57 -40.73
N VAL A 73 7.92 1.42 -41.73
CA VAL A 73 9.00 1.97 -42.56
C VAL A 73 10.00 2.76 -41.71
N ALA A 74 9.54 3.56 -40.74
CA ALA A 74 10.42 4.27 -39.83
C ALA A 74 11.22 3.33 -38.90
N ARG A 75 10.65 2.20 -38.49
CA ARG A 75 11.34 1.18 -37.71
C ARG A 75 12.39 0.45 -38.55
N ASP A 76 12.03 0.08 -39.77
CA ASP A 76 12.94 -0.61 -40.70
C ASP A 76 14.09 0.31 -41.10
N SER A 77 13.82 1.60 -41.35
CA SER A 77 14.88 2.59 -41.61
C SER A 77 15.81 2.77 -40.41
N LEU A 78 15.27 2.79 -39.18
CA LEU A 78 16.08 2.86 -37.96
C LEU A 78 16.97 1.60 -37.77
N ASN A 79 16.48 0.41 -38.14
CA ASN A 79 17.27 -0.81 -38.05
C ASN A 79 18.36 -0.89 -39.14
N LEU A 80 18.09 -0.33 -40.32
CA LEU A 80 19.05 -0.23 -41.43
C LEU A 80 20.07 0.89 -41.19
N ASP A 81 19.71 1.90 -40.40
CA ASP A 81 20.59 2.98 -40.02
C ASP A 81 21.64 2.50 -39.00
N SER A 82 22.73 1.96 -39.53
CA SER A 82 23.93 1.61 -38.76
C SER A 82 24.69 2.84 -38.24
N SER A 83 24.30 4.04 -38.68
CA SER A 83 24.82 5.26 -38.10
C SER A 83 24.21 5.41 -36.71
N GLN A 84 25.03 5.31 -35.66
CA GLN A 84 24.59 5.48 -34.26
C GLN A 84 24.14 6.93 -33.94
N LEU A 85 23.65 7.69 -34.92
CA LEU A 85 23.26 9.09 -34.85
C LEU A 85 22.13 9.35 -33.83
N ASN A 86 21.35 8.32 -33.48
CA ASN A 86 20.27 8.43 -32.49
C ASN A 86 20.64 8.04 -31.05
N SER A 87 21.85 7.55 -30.81
CA SER A 87 22.44 7.72 -29.49
C SER A 87 23.09 9.10 -29.51
N ASN A 88 22.58 10.06 -28.74
CA ASN A 88 23.36 11.27 -28.46
C ASN A 88 24.11 11.00 -27.16
N PRO A 89 25.24 10.24 -27.17
CA PRO A 89 25.98 9.91 -25.96
C PRO A 89 26.51 11.20 -25.30
N ARG A 90 26.55 12.32 -26.03
CA ARG A 90 26.90 13.63 -25.52
C ARG A 90 25.79 14.22 -24.64
N ARG A 91 24.50 14.03 -24.99
CA ARG A 91 23.35 14.42 -24.16
C ARG A 91 23.19 13.51 -22.94
N GLU A 92 23.56 12.24 -23.07
CA GLU A 92 23.50 11.27 -21.99
C GLU A 92 24.66 11.40 -20.99
N ASN A 93 25.90 11.63 -21.49
CA ASN A 93 27.07 11.87 -20.64
C ASN A 93 27.10 13.27 -20.00
N ARG A 94 26.52 14.31 -20.63
CA ARG A 94 26.38 15.64 -20.00
C ARG A 94 25.38 15.67 -18.84
N LYS A 95 24.40 14.76 -18.81
CA LYS A 95 23.50 14.61 -17.65
C LYS A 95 24.17 13.94 -16.45
N ARG A 96 25.20 13.10 -16.68
CA ARG A 96 25.92 12.39 -15.60
C ARG A 96 27.13 13.14 -15.04
N ARG A 97 27.69 14.13 -15.75
CA ARG A 97 28.92 14.86 -15.35
C ARG A 97 28.72 16.30 -14.87
N ARG A 98 27.50 16.83 -14.86
CA ARG A 98 27.24 18.11 -14.19
C ARG A 98 27.10 17.83 -12.69
N LEU A 99 27.91 18.48 -11.87
CA LEU A 99 27.58 18.66 -10.45
C LEU A 99 26.14 19.22 -10.41
N PRO A 100 25.25 18.69 -9.55
CA PRO A 100 23.88 19.18 -9.48
C PRO A 100 23.94 20.69 -9.26
N SER A 101 23.33 21.45 -10.17
CA SER A 101 23.19 22.90 -10.02
C SER A 101 22.56 23.17 -8.64
N PRO A 102 23.02 24.17 -7.87
CA PRO A 102 22.47 24.44 -6.53
C PRO A 102 20.95 24.67 -6.53
N ASP A 103 20.38 25.10 -7.66
CA ASP A 103 18.94 25.32 -7.86
C ASP A 103 18.18 24.15 -8.54
N SER A 104 18.86 23.05 -8.89
CA SER A 104 18.17 21.85 -9.38
C SER A 104 17.73 21.01 -8.18
N PRO A 105 16.46 20.55 -8.10
CA PRO A 105 16.03 19.68 -7.02
C PRO A 105 16.96 18.45 -7.02
N GLN A 106 17.65 18.22 -5.90
CA GLN A 106 18.58 17.12 -5.77
C GLN A 106 17.87 15.82 -6.17
N PRO A 107 18.55 14.89 -6.87
CA PRO A 107 17.97 13.58 -7.19
C PRO A 107 17.41 13.01 -5.90
N TYR A 108 16.15 12.58 -5.92
CA TYR A 108 15.44 12.10 -4.74
C TYR A 108 16.31 11.04 -4.06
N VAL A 109 17.03 11.46 -3.02
CA VAL A 109 17.73 10.55 -2.14
C VAL A 109 16.59 9.85 -1.44
N GLY A 110 16.37 8.58 -1.78
CA GLY A 110 15.34 7.77 -1.15
C GLY A 110 15.51 7.97 0.34
N ILE A 111 14.60 8.72 0.96
CA ILE A 111 14.68 9.05 2.37
C ILE A 111 14.80 7.70 3.04
N GLN A 112 15.98 7.41 3.60
CA GLN A 112 16.16 6.26 4.46
C GLN A 112 15.20 6.53 5.60
N ARG A 113 13.98 6.00 5.47
CA ARG A 113 12.97 6.09 6.51
C ARG A 113 13.63 5.39 7.67
N ARG A 114 14.13 6.17 8.64
CA ARG A 114 14.57 5.64 9.92
C ARG A 114 13.45 4.69 10.33
N SER A 115 13.76 3.41 10.40
CA SER A 115 12.79 2.40 10.79
C SER A 115 12.47 2.69 12.24
N THR A 116 11.51 3.58 12.47
CA THR A 116 10.93 3.78 13.79
C THR A 116 10.23 2.47 14.06
N SER A 117 10.85 1.63 14.90
CA SER A 117 10.24 0.41 15.38
C SER A 117 8.84 0.76 15.88
N LEU A 118 7.82 0.13 15.30
CA LEU A 118 6.44 0.36 15.72
C LEU A 118 6.16 -0.26 17.10
N PHE A 119 7.01 -1.20 17.50
CA PHE A 119 6.96 -1.89 18.77
C PHE A 119 8.05 -1.37 19.70
N PRO A 120 7.81 -1.36 21.02
CA PRO A 120 8.87 -1.16 21.99
C PRO A 120 9.99 -2.18 21.72
N PRO A 121 11.27 -1.82 21.92
CA PRO A 121 12.30 -2.84 22.00
C PRO A 121 11.85 -3.82 23.07
N LEU A 122 11.76 -5.11 22.71
CA LEU A 122 11.57 -6.15 23.70
C LEU A 122 12.74 -6.00 24.66
N GLU A 123 12.46 -5.79 25.95
CA GLU A 123 13.51 -5.96 26.95
C GLU A 123 14.01 -7.40 26.75
N ASP A 124 15.30 -7.55 26.46
CA ASP A 124 15.93 -8.76 25.88
C ASP A 124 15.80 -10.03 26.76
N ASP A 125 15.11 -9.95 27.91
CA ASP A 125 15.00 -10.99 28.92
C ASP A 125 13.75 -11.88 28.80
N HIS A 126 12.84 -11.64 27.85
CA HIS A 126 11.66 -12.49 27.71
C HIS A 126 11.83 -13.55 26.63
N ASP A 127 11.90 -14.80 27.09
CA ASP A 127 11.89 -15.97 26.23
C ASP A 127 10.66 -15.97 25.29
N PRO A 128 10.84 -16.40 24.03
CA PRO A 128 9.74 -16.49 23.08
C PRO A 128 8.64 -17.42 23.61
N LEU A 129 7.40 -16.94 23.59
CA LEU A 129 6.28 -17.67 24.18
C LEU A 129 5.94 -18.92 23.35
N THR A 130 6.05 -20.10 23.95
CA THR A 130 5.68 -21.37 23.33
C THR A 130 4.19 -21.66 23.48
N LYS A 131 3.68 -22.62 22.71
CA LYS A 131 2.28 -23.08 22.80
C LYS A 131 1.91 -23.60 24.19
N GLU A 132 2.86 -24.25 24.86
CA GLU A 132 2.69 -24.86 26.19
C GLU A 132 2.62 -23.79 27.28
N ALA A 133 3.51 -22.80 27.23
CA ALA A 133 3.57 -21.69 28.19
C ALA A 133 2.45 -20.66 28.03
N LEU A 134 1.71 -20.68 26.90
CA LEU A 134 0.68 -19.68 26.61
C LEU A 134 -0.42 -19.61 27.67
N ALA A 135 -0.87 -20.75 28.20
CA ALA A 135 -1.95 -20.78 29.19
C ALA A 135 -1.51 -20.15 30.52
N GLU A 136 -0.30 -20.48 30.99
CA GLU A 136 0.29 -19.92 32.20
C GLU A 136 0.53 -18.42 32.05
N TYR A 137 1.09 -18.01 30.92
CA TYR A 137 1.30 -16.60 30.60
C TYR A 137 -0.01 -15.81 30.59
N VAL A 138 -1.09 -16.34 29.99
CA VAL A 138 -2.40 -15.67 29.99
C VAL A 138 -2.96 -15.53 31.42
N CYS A 139 -2.78 -16.54 32.27
CA CYS A 139 -3.18 -16.47 33.67
C CYS A 139 -2.38 -15.41 34.43
N GLN A 140 -1.06 -15.39 34.30
CA GLN A 140 -0.19 -14.39 34.92
C GLN A 140 -0.52 -12.98 34.43
N TRP A 141 -0.65 -12.81 33.11
CA TRP A 141 -1.02 -11.54 32.50
C TRP A 141 -2.30 -10.96 33.09
N ASN A 142 -3.33 -11.79 33.28
CA ASN A 142 -4.61 -11.38 33.87
C ASN A 142 -4.53 -11.04 35.36
N GLN A 143 -3.55 -11.59 36.09
CA GLN A 143 -3.29 -11.24 37.49
C GLN A 143 -2.63 -9.86 37.57
N ASP A 144 -1.66 -9.61 36.69
CA ASP A 144 -0.90 -8.36 36.65
C ASP A 144 -1.74 -7.20 36.08
N HIS A 145 -2.59 -7.47 35.09
CA HIS A 145 -3.38 -6.46 34.39
C HIS A 145 -4.85 -6.52 34.78
N LYS A 146 -5.25 -5.69 35.75
CA LYS A 146 -6.67 -5.62 36.19
C LYS A 146 -7.60 -4.94 35.16
N ILE A 147 -7.05 -4.11 34.29
CA ILE A 147 -7.82 -3.29 33.34
C ILE A 147 -8.23 -4.11 32.11
N ALA A 148 -7.41 -5.06 31.69
CA ALA A 148 -7.63 -5.84 30.47
C ALA A 148 -7.64 -7.33 30.80
N LYS A 149 -8.50 -8.09 30.13
CA LYS A 149 -8.61 -9.53 30.30
C LYS A 149 -8.31 -10.24 28.99
N THR A 150 -7.53 -11.31 29.08
CA THR A 150 -7.18 -12.15 27.94
C THR A 150 -7.69 -13.57 28.21
N HIS A 151 -8.34 -14.16 27.22
CA HIS A 151 -8.86 -15.53 27.31
C HIS A 151 -8.44 -16.33 26.08
N LEU A 152 -8.13 -17.62 26.28
CA LEU A 152 -7.99 -18.55 25.16
C LEU A 152 -9.38 -18.81 24.56
N TRP A 153 -9.56 -18.45 23.30
CA TRP A 153 -10.81 -18.69 22.58
C TRP A 153 -10.69 -20.01 21.82
N ARG A 154 -11.51 -21.00 22.18
CA ARG A 154 -11.66 -22.26 21.45
C ARG A 154 -13.08 -22.38 20.93
N ARG A 155 -13.22 -22.81 19.68
CA ARG A 155 -14.53 -23.14 19.11
C ARG A 155 -14.93 -24.52 19.64
N THR A 156 -16.10 -24.62 20.26
CA THR A 156 -16.57 -25.84 20.96
C THR A 156 -16.78 -27.07 20.06
N ARG A 157 -16.58 -26.97 18.74
CA ARG A 157 -16.97 -28.02 17.77
C ARG A 157 -15.88 -28.45 16.77
N ASP A 158 -14.79 -27.71 16.65
CA ASP A 158 -13.72 -28.04 15.70
C ASP A 158 -12.45 -28.34 16.52
N GLN A 159 -12.19 -29.61 16.77
CA GLN A 159 -10.98 -30.09 17.44
C GLN A 159 -10.15 -30.87 16.42
N GLU A 160 -9.67 -30.17 15.39
CA GLU A 160 -8.65 -30.71 14.51
C GLU A 160 -7.28 -30.13 14.92
N ASP A 161 -6.29 -31.00 15.03
CA ASP A 161 -4.96 -30.74 15.62
C ASP A 161 -4.09 -29.69 14.90
N GLY A 162 -4.60 -29.06 13.85
CA GLY A 162 -3.92 -27.99 13.09
C GLY A 162 -4.46 -26.57 13.31
N GLN A 163 -5.46 -26.37 14.18
CA GLN A 163 -6.16 -25.09 14.22
C GLN A 163 -5.34 -23.97 14.90
N LEU A 164 -5.32 -22.80 14.25
CA LEU A 164 -4.71 -21.56 14.75
C LEU A 164 -5.26 -21.21 16.14
N THR A 165 -4.37 -20.94 17.08
CA THR A 165 -4.77 -20.60 18.45
C THR A 165 -5.23 -19.15 18.48
N THR A 166 -6.47 -18.90 18.91
CA THR A 166 -7.00 -17.53 18.99
C THR A 166 -7.09 -17.06 20.44
N LEU A 167 -6.53 -15.88 20.72
CA LEU A 167 -6.71 -15.17 21.98
C LEU A 167 -7.83 -14.15 21.82
N ARG A 168 -8.68 -14.03 22.84
CA ARG A 168 -9.67 -12.98 22.99
C ARG A 168 -9.19 -12.01 24.06
N PHE A 169 -8.77 -10.84 23.63
CA PHE A 169 -8.39 -9.72 24.48
C PHE A 169 -9.57 -8.77 24.68
N ILE A 170 -9.79 -8.28 25.89
CA ILE A 170 -10.96 -7.46 26.25
C ILE A 170 -10.51 -6.32 27.15
N ILE A 171 -10.84 -5.09 26.76
CA ILE A 171 -10.86 -3.94 27.66
C ILE A 171 -12.33 -3.61 27.92
N PRO A 172 -12.84 -3.78 29.16
CA PRO A 172 -14.23 -3.53 29.48
C PRO A 172 -14.70 -2.16 29.00
N ASP A 173 -15.86 -2.14 28.35
CA ASP A 173 -16.50 -0.93 27.80
C ASP A 173 -15.68 -0.11 26.77
N VAL A 174 -14.51 -0.61 26.36
CA VAL A 174 -13.65 0.04 25.34
C VAL A 174 -13.56 -0.79 24.06
N LEU A 175 -13.10 -2.04 24.12
CA LEU A 175 -12.95 -2.88 22.94
C LEU A 175 -12.83 -4.37 23.25
N MET A 176 -13.09 -5.18 22.22
CA MET A 176 -12.77 -6.60 22.18
C MET A 176 -11.89 -6.87 20.96
N VAL A 177 -10.81 -7.62 21.12
CA VAL A 177 -9.89 -7.96 20.04
C VAL A 177 -9.68 -9.47 20.01
N TYR A 178 -9.75 -10.04 18.81
CA TYR A 178 -9.29 -11.40 18.57
C TYR A 178 -7.90 -11.36 17.94
N VAL A 179 -6.97 -12.10 18.52
CA VAL A 179 -5.59 -12.23 18.08
C VAL A 179 -5.39 -13.68 17.68
N THR A 180 -5.24 -13.94 16.39
CA THR A 180 -4.96 -15.28 15.87
C THR A 180 -3.45 -15.50 15.84
N LEU A 181 -3.01 -16.60 16.43
CA LEU A 181 -1.62 -16.97 16.62
C LEU A 181 -1.25 -18.13 15.69
N ALA A 182 -0.08 -18.00 15.07
CA ALA A 182 0.57 -19.06 14.31
C ALA A 182 1.84 -19.50 15.03
N LEU A 183 2.25 -20.74 14.81
CA LEU A 183 3.54 -21.24 15.29
C LEU A 183 4.61 -20.87 14.25
N SER A 184 5.66 -20.18 14.68
CA SER A 184 6.81 -19.90 13.83
C SER A 184 7.58 -21.19 13.54
N THR A 185 7.85 -21.46 12.27
CA THR A 185 8.61 -22.64 11.83
C THR A 185 10.06 -22.63 12.28
N ALA A 186 10.63 -21.45 12.56
CA ALA A 186 12.03 -21.31 12.94
C ALA A 186 12.31 -21.71 14.39
N ASN A 187 11.47 -21.23 15.33
CA ASN A 187 11.77 -21.28 16.76
C ASN A 187 10.66 -21.94 17.59
N ALA A 188 9.63 -22.50 16.96
CA ALA A 188 8.41 -22.99 17.63
C ALA A 188 7.72 -21.94 18.55
N ALA A 189 8.05 -20.67 18.35
CA ALA A 189 7.49 -19.54 19.07
C ALA A 189 6.13 -19.13 18.50
N LEU A 190 5.21 -18.70 19.35
CA LEU A 190 3.95 -18.13 18.91
C LEU A 190 4.17 -16.72 18.35
N VAL A 191 3.74 -16.53 17.11
CA VAL A 191 3.74 -15.24 16.42
C VAL A 191 2.30 -14.82 16.14
N VAL A 192 2.07 -13.51 16.13
CA VAL A 192 0.76 -12.95 15.80
C VAL A 192 0.58 -12.95 14.28
N GLU A 193 -0.46 -13.64 13.81
CA GLU A 193 -0.77 -13.73 12.38
C GLU A 193 -1.80 -12.68 11.96
N THR A 194 -2.93 -12.61 12.68
CA THR A 194 -3.99 -11.63 12.39
C THR A 194 -4.58 -11.06 13.67
N VAL A 195 -5.07 -9.82 13.57
CA VAL A 195 -5.68 -9.09 14.68
C VAL A 195 -6.94 -8.39 14.19
N THR A 196 -8.07 -8.65 14.84
CA THR A 196 -9.37 -8.05 14.51
C THR A 196 -10.01 -7.44 15.75
N ALA A 197 -10.42 -6.18 15.64
CA ALA A 197 -11.00 -5.41 16.73
C ALA A 197 -12.51 -5.20 16.53
N PHE A 198 -13.24 -5.20 17.64
CA PHE A 198 -14.69 -5.10 17.72
C PHE A 198 -15.10 -4.21 18.90
N ALA A 199 -16.32 -3.67 18.83
CA ALA A 199 -16.93 -2.95 19.93
C ALA A 199 -17.21 -3.86 21.13
N PRO A 200 -17.27 -3.27 22.34
CA PRO A 200 -17.83 -3.95 23.49
C PRO A 200 -19.22 -4.47 23.12
N ARG A 201 -19.46 -5.77 23.37
CA ARG A 201 -20.75 -6.47 23.15
C ARG A 201 -21.09 -6.87 21.70
N GLU A 202 -20.24 -6.59 20.71
CA GLU A 202 -20.42 -7.19 19.38
C GLU A 202 -20.27 -8.72 19.45
N LYS A 203 -21.28 -9.45 18.95
CA LYS A 203 -21.28 -10.93 18.89
C LYS A 203 -20.87 -11.39 17.49
N LYS A 204 -19.61 -11.14 17.15
CA LYS A 204 -19.03 -11.39 15.83
C LYS A 204 -17.91 -12.44 15.94
N PHE A 205 -17.64 -13.15 14.84
CA PHE A 205 -16.59 -14.16 14.78
C PHE A 205 -15.21 -13.50 14.56
N PRO A 206 -14.10 -14.15 14.99
CA PRO A 206 -12.75 -13.59 14.85
C PRO A 206 -12.38 -13.14 13.44
N HIS A 207 -12.88 -13.84 12.41
CA HIS A 207 -12.57 -13.55 11.00
C HIS A 207 -13.60 -12.63 10.30
N SER A 208 -14.55 -12.07 11.06
CA SER A 208 -15.53 -11.12 10.53
C SER A 208 -15.08 -9.68 10.71
N GLN A 209 -15.82 -8.73 10.12
CA GLN A 209 -15.57 -7.31 10.29
C GLN A 209 -16.55 -6.72 11.31
N SER A 210 -16.09 -5.72 12.07
CA SER A 210 -16.95 -4.96 12.98
C SER A 210 -17.96 -4.12 12.21
N ASP A 211 -19.14 -3.89 12.80
CA ASP A 211 -20.18 -3.04 12.22
C ASP A 211 -19.87 -1.53 12.40
N TYR A 212 -18.90 -1.17 13.25
CA TYR A 212 -18.56 0.23 13.51
C TYR A 212 -17.24 0.65 12.85
N ILE A 213 -17.27 1.81 12.18
CA ILE A 213 -16.12 2.34 11.41
C ILE A 213 -14.85 2.53 12.26
N VAL A 214 -14.99 2.86 13.55
CA VAL A 214 -13.86 3.03 14.47
C VAL A 214 -13.07 1.72 14.60
N TYR A 215 -13.75 0.60 14.83
CA TYR A 215 -13.08 -0.70 14.99
C TYR A 215 -12.66 -1.33 13.66
N GLN A 216 -13.37 -1.02 12.56
CA GLN A 216 -12.87 -1.35 11.22
C GLN A 216 -11.53 -0.66 10.94
N THR A 217 -11.44 0.64 11.25
CA THR A 217 -10.20 1.42 11.06
C THR A 217 -9.10 0.92 11.99
N LEU A 218 -9.42 0.64 13.26
CA LEU A 218 -8.49 0.06 14.22
C LEU A 218 -7.95 -1.30 13.75
N SER A 219 -8.83 -2.19 13.28
CA SER A 219 -8.44 -3.50 12.74
C SER A 219 -7.48 -3.35 11.56
N GLN A 220 -7.75 -2.40 10.66
CA GLN A 220 -6.86 -2.10 9.53
C GLN A 220 -5.49 -1.58 10.00
N GLN A 221 -5.45 -0.72 11.03
CA GLN A 221 -4.19 -0.23 11.58
C GLN A 221 -3.38 -1.35 12.23
N LEU A 222 -4.02 -2.19 13.05
CA LEU A 222 -3.35 -3.35 13.68
C LEU A 222 -2.85 -4.34 12.62
N ALA A 223 -3.63 -4.60 11.58
CA ALA A 223 -3.21 -5.44 10.46
C ALA A 223 -1.97 -4.89 9.75
N ARG A 224 -1.91 -3.56 9.50
CA ARG A 224 -0.71 -2.92 8.93
C ARG A 224 0.51 -3.05 9.84
N MET A 225 0.32 -2.95 11.16
CA MET A 225 1.41 -3.16 12.13
C MET A 225 1.97 -4.58 12.05
N VAL A 226 1.10 -5.60 12.03
CA VAL A 226 1.51 -7.00 11.92
C VAL A 226 2.16 -7.29 10.56
N GLN A 227 1.63 -6.77 9.46
CA GLN A 227 2.23 -6.94 8.13
C GLN A 227 3.62 -6.29 8.02
N SER A 228 3.83 -5.18 8.71
CA SER A 228 5.14 -4.51 8.74
C SER A 228 6.18 -5.28 9.56
N TYR A 229 5.73 -6.11 10.51
CA TYR A 229 6.56 -6.91 11.41
C TYR A 229 5.96 -8.33 11.54
N PRO A 230 6.24 -9.24 10.59
CA PRO A 230 5.56 -10.54 10.53
C PRO A 230 5.89 -11.48 11.71
N SER A 231 6.94 -11.17 12.48
CA SER A 231 7.38 -11.95 13.64
C SER A 231 7.08 -11.25 14.97
N VAL A 232 5.95 -10.55 15.06
CA VAL A 232 5.54 -9.90 16.32
C VAL A 232 5.17 -10.93 17.37
N SER A 233 5.79 -10.80 18.54
CA SER A 233 5.50 -11.64 19.69
C SER A 233 4.13 -11.36 20.27
N VAL A 234 3.54 -12.36 20.93
CA VAL A 234 2.26 -12.22 21.64
C VAL A 234 2.37 -11.12 22.70
N GLN A 235 3.48 -11.10 23.44
CA GLN A 235 3.73 -10.14 24.51
C GLN A 235 3.73 -8.69 23.99
N SER A 236 4.46 -8.41 22.90
CA SER A 236 4.50 -7.07 22.31
C SER A 236 3.12 -6.63 21.82
N MET A 237 2.35 -7.53 21.21
CA MET A 237 0.99 -7.21 20.75
C MET A 237 0.05 -6.92 21.92
N LEU A 238 0.08 -7.70 23.01
CA LEU A 238 -0.73 -7.40 24.19
C LEU A 238 -0.37 -6.04 24.82
N GLY A 239 0.92 -5.69 24.84
CA GLY A 239 1.38 -4.36 25.27
C GLY A 239 0.82 -3.23 24.42
N VAL A 240 0.82 -3.39 23.08
CA VAL A 240 0.17 -2.44 22.15
C VAL A 240 -1.33 -2.33 22.44
N LEU A 241 -2.02 -3.46 22.63
CA LEU A 241 -3.46 -3.49 22.87
C LEU A 241 -3.82 -2.78 24.18
N CYS A 242 -3.02 -2.91 25.23
CA CYS A 242 -3.18 -2.16 26.48
C CYS A 242 -3.09 -0.63 26.29
N ALA A 243 -2.35 -0.14 25.30
CA ALA A 243 -2.27 1.28 24.99
C ALA A 243 -3.60 1.87 24.48
N TYR A 244 -4.58 1.03 24.13
CA TYR A 244 -5.92 1.47 23.73
C TYR A 244 -6.90 1.61 24.89
N LYS A 245 -6.46 1.48 26.16
CA LYS A 245 -7.33 1.73 27.33
C LYS A 245 -8.01 3.10 27.30
N GLY A 246 -7.34 4.10 26.75
CA GLY A 246 -7.84 5.46 26.60
C GLY A 246 -8.40 5.78 25.22
N LEU A 247 -8.80 4.78 24.41
CA LEU A 247 -9.21 4.99 23.00
C LEU A 247 -10.20 6.15 22.81
N PHE A 248 -11.18 6.31 23.70
CA PHE A 248 -12.22 7.36 23.60
C PHE A 248 -11.95 8.59 24.48
N VAL A 249 -10.79 8.67 25.13
CA VAL A 249 -10.44 9.74 26.09
C VAL A 249 -9.14 10.43 25.71
N ASP A 250 -8.18 9.68 25.17
CA ASP A 250 -6.88 10.17 24.75
C ASP A 250 -7.04 11.21 23.65
N ARG A 251 -6.29 12.31 23.78
CA ARG A 251 -6.19 13.34 22.75
C ARG A 251 -5.09 12.95 21.76
N CYS A 252 -5.33 13.22 20.49
CA CYS A 252 -4.31 13.08 19.46
C CYS A 252 -3.11 14.00 19.78
N THR A 253 -1.90 13.46 19.77
CA THR A 253 -0.67 14.21 20.07
C THR A 253 -0.31 15.28 19.04
N VAL A 254 -1.01 15.32 17.90
CA VAL A 254 -0.76 16.29 16.81
C VAL A 254 -1.84 17.38 16.77
N CYS A 255 -3.12 17.00 16.80
CA CYS A 255 -4.23 17.95 16.69
C CYS A 255 -4.94 18.23 18.02
N GLU A 256 -4.53 17.58 19.11
CA GLU A 256 -5.03 17.71 20.49
C GLU A 256 -6.53 17.40 20.68
N ARG A 257 -7.19 16.83 19.68
CA ARG A 257 -8.61 16.44 19.73
C ARG A 257 -8.78 14.97 20.06
N VAL A 258 -9.88 14.65 20.73
CA VAL A 258 -10.30 13.26 20.99
C VAL A 258 -10.90 12.65 19.73
N LEU A 259 -11.76 13.37 19.00
CA LEU A 259 -12.33 12.91 17.74
C LEU A 259 -11.75 13.70 16.56
N SER A 260 -11.49 13.02 15.45
CA SER A 260 -11.14 13.67 14.20
C SER A 260 -12.30 14.53 13.69
N THR A 261 -11.98 15.60 12.97
CA THR A 261 -12.98 16.41 12.25
C THR A 261 -13.67 15.61 11.16
N GLU A 262 -12.91 14.75 10.49
CA GLU A 262 -13.37 13.90 9.41
C GLU A 262 -13.66 12.51 9.97
N GLY A 263 -14.93 12.09 9.91
CA GLY A 263 -15.35 10.74 10.28
C GLY A 263 -15.57 10.47 11.77
N HIS A 264 -15.33 11.45 12.66
CA HIS A 264 -15.52 11.32 14.11
C HIS A 264 -14.82 10.09 14.72
N ILE A 265 -13.62 9.78 14.25
CA ILE A 265 -12.85 8.62 14.67
C ILE A 265 -11.88 9.06 15.79
N PRO A 266 -11.77 8.32 16.91
CA PRO A 266 -10.76 8.60 17.91
C PRO A 266 -9.33 8.39 17.38
N PRO A 267 -8.28 8.82 18.11
CA PRO A 267 -6.91 8.51 17.70
C PRO A 267 -6.68 7.00 17.81
N VAL A 268 -6.81 6.28 16.69
CA VAL A 268 -6.63 4.82 16.60
C VAL A 268 -5.19 4.41 16.27
N VAL A 269 -4.29 5.34 15.95
CA VAL A 269 -2.88 5.02 15.71
C VAL A 269 -2.14 5.09 17.04
N ARG A 270 -1.29 4.09 17.31
CA ARG A 270 -0.37 4.06 18.45
C ARG A 270 1.07 4.04 17.95
N ILE A 271 1.88 4.98 18.44
CA ILE A 271 3.30 5.11 18.09
C ILE A 271 4.11 5.03 19.36
N TRP A 272 5.09 4.14 19.41
CA TRP A 272 6.04 4.09 20.52
C TRP A 272 7.14 5.14 20.35
N ARG A 273 7.28 6.05 21.31
CA ARG A 273 8.37 7.04 21.36
C ARG A 273 8.75 7.28 22.82
N GLU A 274 10.05 7.36 23.09
CA GLU A 274 10.57 7.79 24.40
C GLU A 274 10.00 6.99 25.59
N GLY A 275 9.78 5.68 25.41
CA GLY A 275 9.23 4.82 26.45
C GLY A 275 7.72 4.94 26.66
N GLN A 276 6.99 5.63 25.77
CA GLN A 276 5.55 5.85 25.90
C GLN A 276 4.80 5.64 24.59
N TRP A 277 3.53 5.25 24.71
CA TRP A 277 2.60 5.13 23.59
C TRP A 277 1.91 6.46 23.32
N TRP A 278 2.08 6.98 22.11
CA TRP A 278 1.43 8.20 21.65
C TRP A 278 0.20 7.87 20.81
N ALA A 279 -0.91 8.54 21.09
CA ALA A 279 -2.15 8.40 20.34
C ALA A 279 -2.20 9.40 19.17
N ARG A 280 -2.58 8.94 17.97
CA ARG A 280 -2.79 9.79 16.78
C ARG A 280 -3.99 9.37 15.95
N HIS A 281 -4.59 10.32 15.24
CA HIS A 281 -5.53 10.01 14.15
C HIS A 281 -4.78 9.49 12.93
N VAL A 282 -5.48 8.79 12.04
CA VAL A 282 -4.87 8.19 10.83
C VAL A 282 -4.27 9.24 9.89
N GLY A 283 -4.83 10.45 9.85
CA GLY A 283 -4.36 11.55 9.00
C GLY A 283 -3.42 12.56 9.67
N CYS A 284 -2.98 12.30 10.91
CA CYS A 284 -2.15 13.22 11.70
C CYS A 284 -0.74 12.66 11.95
#